data_AF-A0A7C8YRQ8-F1
#
_entry.id   AF-A0A7C8YRQ8-F1
#
_cell.length_a   1.000
_cell.length_b   1.000
_cell.length_c   1.000
_cell.angle_alpha   90.00
_cell.angle_beta   90.00
_cell.angle_gamma   90.00
#
_symmetry.space_group_name_H-M   'P 1'
#
loop_
_entity.id
_entity.type
_entity.pdbx_description
1 polymer ?
#
loop_
_entity_poly.entity_id
_entity_poly.type
_entity_poly.pdbx_seq_one_letter_code
_entity_poly.pdbx_strand_id
1 'polypeptide(L)'
;ISMGTEVSDLDLINIKELCDQVLSLAEYRAQLYDYLKSRMNTIAPNLTALVGELVGARLIAHGGSLLNLAKQPGSTVQILGAEKALFRALKTKHATPKYGLIYHASLIGQAAPKHKGKISRSLAAKAALAIRYDALGDSPDNTMGLENRAKVISVRI
;
A
#
# COMPACT_ATOMS: atom_id res chain seq x y z
N ILE A 1 -37.32 14.33 22.46
CA ILE A 1 -37.80 15.40 21.54
C ILE A 1 -36.69 16.45 21.52
N SER A 2 -36.12 16.76 20.35
CA SER A 2 -34.95 17.63 20.26
C SER A 2 -35.36 19.09 20.47
N MET A 3 -34.67 19.79 21.38
CA MET A 3 -34.85 21.23 21.66
C MET A 3 -34.02 22.10 20.68
N GLY A 4 -33.89 21.66 19.42
CA GLY A 4 -32.97 22.21 18.43
C GLY A 4 -33.19 23.69 18.10
N THR A 5 -32.36 24.21 17.20
CA THR A 5 -32.45 25.58 16.70
C THR A 5 -33.19 25.60 15.36
N GLU A 6 -34.03 26.61 15.12
CA GLU A 6 -34.66 26.81 13.82
C GLU A 6 -33.59 27.04 12.74
N VAL A 7 -33.66 26.25 11.68
CA VAL A 7 -32.74 26.31 10.53
C VAL A 7 -33.50 26.97 9.39
N SER A 8 -32.88 27.95 8.72
CA SER A 8 -33.48 28.59 7.55
C SER A 8 -33.69 27.57 6.42
N ASP A 9 -34.76 27.72 5.64
CA ASP A 9 -35.01 26.85 4.48
C ASP A 9 -33.84 26.87 3.47
N LEU A 10 -33.18 28.03 3.34
CA LEU A 10 -31.99 28.18 2.51
C LEU A 10 -30.81 27.33 3.03
N ASP A 11 -30.62 27.29 4.35
CA ASP A 11 -29.55 26.50 4.97
C ASP A 11 -29.85 25.00 4.83
N LEU A 12 -31.12 24.59 4.95
CA LEU A 12 -31.53 23.21 4.71
C LEU A 12 -31.28 22.75 3.27
N ILE A 13 -31.50 23.62 2.28
CA ILE A 13 -31.17 23.34 0.88
C ILE A 13 -29.66 23.14 0.72
N ASN A 14 -28.85 24.07 1.21
CA ASN A 14 -27.39 23.99 1.12
C ASN A 14 -26.81 22.75 1.82
N ILE A 15 -27.36 22.37 2.99
CA ILE A 15 -26.96 21.16 3.71
C ILE A 15 -27.26 19.91 2.89
N LYS A 16 -28.45 19.83 2.28
CA LYS A 16 -28.83 18.69 1.43
C LYS A 16 -27.94 18.58 0.21
N GLU A 17 -27.68 19.69 -0.48
CA GLU A 17 -26.76 19.71 -1.64
C GLU A 17 -25.36 19.24 -1.26
N LEU A 18 -24.84 19.66 -0.09
CA LEU A 18 -23.55 19.18 0.40
C LEU A 18 -23.58 17.68 0.71
N CYS A 19 -24.66 17.18 1.31
CA CYS A 19 -24.82 15.74 1.54
C CYS A 19 -24.81 14.94 0.23
N ASP A 20 -25.52 15.41 -0.80
CA ASP A 20 -25.54 14.77 -2.12
C ASP A 20 -24.16 14.78 -2.78
N GLN A 21 -23.41 15.88 -2.65
CA GLN A 21 -22.02 15.95 -3.10
C GLN A 21 -21.13 14.93 -2.38
N VAL A 22 -21.25 14.82 -1.06
CA VAL A 22 -20.48 13.83 -0.27
C VAL A 22 -20.83 12.41 -0.67
N LEU A 23 -22.11 12.10 -0.91
CA LEU A 23 -22.55 10.79 -1.40
C LEU A 23 -21.94 10.47 -2.77
N SER A 24 -22.01 11.42 -3.72
CA SER A 24 -21.41 11.23 -5.05
C SER A 24 -19.90 11.01 -5.00
N LEU A 25 -19.17 11.71 -4.11
CA LEU A 25 -17.74 11.51 -3.90
C LEU A 25 -17.43 10.15 -3.27
N ALA A 26 -18.30 9.65 -2.38
CA ALA A 26 -18.14 8.33 -1.77
C ALA A 26 -18.31 7.22 -2.81
N GLU A 27 -19.32 7.32 -3.68
CA GLU A 27 -19.53 6.40 -4.79
C GLU A 27 -18.38 6.43 -5.79
N TYR A 28 -17.94 7.63 -6.19
CA TYR A 28 -16.80 7.78 -7.09
C TYR A 28 -15.51 7.18 -6.52
N ARG A 29 -15.27 7.34 -5.21
CA ARG A 29 -14.14 6.70 -4.53
C ARG A 29 -14.22 5.17 -4.59
N ALA A 30 -15.40 4.57 -4.47
CA ALA A 30 -15.57 3.11 -4.59
C ALA A 30 -15.25 2.64 -6.01
N GLN A 31 -15.77 3.33 -7.03
CA GLN A 31 -15.48 3.02 -8.43
C GLN A 31 -13.98 3.12 -8.75
N LEU A 32 -13.29 4.15 -8.26
CA LEU A 32 -11.84 4.28 -8.41
C LEU A 32 -11.06 3.15 -7.75
N TYR A 33 -11.53 2.67 -6.59
CA TYR A 33 -10.90 1.54 -5.90
C TYR A 33 -11.01 0.25 -6.72
N ASP A 34 -12.18 -0.04 -7.28
CA ASP A 34 -12.39 -1.20 -8.14
C ASP A 34 -11.59 -1.11 -9.44
N TYR A 35 -11.52 0.08 -10.03
CA TYR A 35 -10.66 0.35 -11.19
C TYR A 35 -9.18 0.09 -10.87
N LEU A 36 -8.70 0.59 -9.73
CA LEU A 36 -7.33 0.37 -9.28
C LEU A 36 -7.04 -1.12 -9.07
N LYS A 37 -7.97 -1.86 -8.48
CA LYS A 37 -7.85 -3.31 -8.24
C LYS A 37 -7.75 -4.09 -9.55
N SER A 38 -8.62 -3.80 -10.52
CA SER A 38 -8.56 -4.41 -11.84
C SER A 38 -7.22 -4.13 -12.51
N ARG A 39 -6.83 -2.84 -12.59
CA ARG A 39 -5.61 -2.41 -13.27
C ARG A 39 -4.34 -2.95 -12.61
N MET A 40 -4.31 -3.04 -11.28
CA MET A 40 -3.15 -3.58 -10.58
C MET A 40 -2.97 -5.08 -10.86
N ASN A 41 -4.05 -5.86 -10.90
CA ASN A 41 -3.97 -7.28 -11.24
C ASN A 41 -3.49 -7.51 -12.68
N THR A 42 -3.81 -6.60 -13.61
CA THR A 42 -3.31 -6.67 -15.00
C THR A 42 -1.84 -6.28 -15.13
N ILE A 43 -1.38 -5.28 -14.36
CA ILE A 43 -0.02 -4.73 -14.49
C ILE A 43 1.00 -5.45 -13.61
N ALA A 44 0.66 -5.72 -12.35
CA ALA A 44 1.56 -6.29 -11.35
C ALA A 44 0.86 -7.35 -10.48
N PRO A 45 0.52 -8.50 -11.09
CA PRO A 45 -0.17 -9.60 -10.40
C PRO A 45 0.60 -10.15 -9.20
N ASN A 46 1.92 -10.34 -9.31
CA ASN A 46 2.71 -10.95 -8.24
C ASN A 46 2.93 -10.00 -7.07
N LEU A 47 3.17 -8.71 -7.34
CA LEU A 47 3.25 -7.67 -6.31
C LEU A 47 1.93 -7.57 -5.53
N THR A 48 0.81 -7.62 -6.24
CA THR A 48 -0.53 -7.56 -5.65
C THR A 48 -0.77 -8.74 -4.72
N ALA A 49 -0.42 -9.95 -5.16
CA ALA A 49 -0.55 -11.16 -4.33
C ALA A 49 0.27 -11.06 -3.03
N LEU A 50 1.43 -10.40 -3.05
CA LEU A 50 2.30 -10.27 -1.88
C LEU A 50 1.86 -9.18 -0.90
N VAL A 51 1.63 -7.95 -1.38
CA VAL A 51 1.51 -6.76 -0.52
C VAL A 51 0.08 -6.22 -0.48
N GLY A 52 -0.75 -6.58 -1.47
CA GLY A 52 -2.08 -6.04 -1.71
C GLY A 52 -2.09 -4.89 -2.71
N GLU A 53 -3.26 -4.63 -3.30
CA GLU A 53 -3.49 -3.68 -4.39
C GLU A 53 -3.11 -2.24 -3.99
N LEU A 54 -3.61 -1.79 -2.84
CA LEU A 54 -3.46 -0.41 -2.39
C LEU A 54 -2.01 -0.07 -2.05
N VAL A 55 -1.31 -0.99 -1.36
CA VAL A 55 0.10 -0.78 -0.98
C VAL A 55 1.00 -0.95 -2.19
N GLY A 56 0.71 -1.91 -3.08
CA GLY A 56 1.38 -2.06 -4.37
C GLY A 56 1.30 -0.79 -5.22
N ALA A 57 0.11 -0.20 -5.33
CA ALA A 57 -0.10 1.07 -6.02
C ALA A 57 0.76 2.20 -5.46
N ARG A 58 0.80 2.34 -4.13
CA ARG A 58 1.61 3.36 -3.47
C ARG A 58 3.10 3.16 -3.71
N LEU A 59 3.58 1.90 -3.74
CA LEU A 59 4.98 1.58 -4.03
C LEU A 59 5.35 1.97 -5.45
N ILE A 60 4.51 1.64 -6.43
CA ILE A 60 4.73 2.01 -7.84
C ILE A 60 4.70 3.54 -7.99
N ALA A 61 3.71 4.21 -7.39
CA ALA A 61 3.59 5.66 -7.43
C ALA A 61 4.84 6.37 -6.85
N HIS A 62 5.36 5.87 -5.72
CA HIS A 62 6.58 6.43 -5.13
C HIS A 62 7.84 6.11 -5.93
N GLY A 63 7.90 4.93 -6.57
CA GLY A 63 8.97 4.55 -7.50
C GLY A 63 8.91 5.27 -8.85
N GLY A 64 7.82 6.01 -9.13
CA GLY A 64 7.55 6.71 -10.38
C GLY A 64 7.10 5.80 -11.53
N SER A 65 7.70 4.62 -11.67
CA SER A 65 7.29 3.60 -12.63
C SER A 65 7.58 2.20 -12.13
N LEU A 66 6.89 1.19 -12.68
CA LEU A 66 7.14 -0.21 -12.35
C LEU A 66 8.58 -0.62 -12.69
N LEU A 67 9.10 -0.13 -13.82
CA LEU A 67 10.46 -0.42 -14.28
C LEU A 67 11.53 0.22 -13.37
N ASN A 68 11.31 1.45 -12.89
CA ASN A 68 12.21 2.09 -11.94
C ASN A 68 12.20 1.36 -10.59
N LEU A 69 11.02 0.94 -10.14
CA LEU A 69 10.88 0.16 -8.93
C LEU A 69 11.59 -1.20 -9.03
N ALA A 70 11.54 -1.85 -10.20
CA ALA A 70 12.24 -3.13 -10.46
C ALA A 70 13.77 -3.01 -10.34
N LYS A 71 14.35 -1.84 -10.68
CA LYS A 71 15.79 -1.58 -10.56
C LYS A 71 16.22 -1.38 -9.10
N GLN A 72 15.31 -1.00 -8.20
CA GLN A 72 15.65 -0.77 -6.80
C GLN A 72 15.98 -2.09 -6.07
N PRO A 73 16.91 -2.06 -5.10
CA PRO A 73 17.18 -3.21 -4.25
C PRO A 73 16.12 -3.34 -3.15
N GLY A 74 15.92 -4.55 -2.63
CA GLY A 74 14.92 -4.82 -1.57
C GLY A 74 15.11 -4.00 -0.29
N SER A 75 16.34 -3.59 0.04
CA SER A 75 16.62 -2.67 1.16
C SER A 75 16.04 -1.28 0.93
N THR A 76 16.10 -0.75 -0.30
CA THR A 76 15.44 0.51 -0.69
C THR A 76 13.93 0.34 -0.63
N VAL A 77 13.40 -0.78 -1.16
CA VAL A 77 11.95 -1.03 -1.14
C VAL A 77 11.40 -1.07 0.29
N GLN A 78 12.17 -1.59 1.26
CA GLN A 78 11.79 -1.61 2.68
C GLN A 78 11.58 -0.22 3.28
N ILE A 79 12.40 0.76 2.87
CA ILE A 79 12.44 2.12 3.44
C ILE A 79 11.69 3.16 2.60
N LEU A 80 11.15 2.76 1.43
CA LEU A 80 10.32 3.63 0.58
C LEU A 80 9.21 4.29 1.41
N GLY A 81 9.12 5.62 1.31
CA GLY A 81 8.18 6.44 2.09
C GLY A 81 8.62 6.80 3.52
N ALA A 82 9.70 6.20 4.05
CA ALA A 82 10.30 6.57 5.34
C ALA A 82 11.64 7.30 5.20
N GLU A 83 12.02 7.67 3.98
CA GLU A 83 13.33 8.25 3.63
C GLU A 83 13.65 9.51 4.45
N LYS A 84 12.72 10.46 4.55
CA LYS A 84 12.91 11.69 5.34
C LYS A 84 13.20 11.39 6.82
N ALA A 85 12.53 10.40 7.37
CA ALA A 85 12.72 9.99 8.76
C ALA A 85 14.03 9.19 8.94
N LEU A 86 14.44 8.42 7.93
CA LEU A 86 15.75 7.76 7.87
C LEU A 86 16.89 8.79 7.85
N PHE A 87 16.81 9.79 6.97
CA PHE A 87 17.83 10.85 6.88
C PHE A 87 17.92 11.67 8.17
N ARG A 88 16.78 11.91 8.83
CA ARG A 88 16.77 12.57 10.15
C ARG A 88 17.46 11.72 11.21
N ALA A 89 17.16 10.42 11.28
CA ALA A 89 17.78 9.51 12.24
C ALA A 89 19.30 9.34 12.03
N LEU A 90 19.75 9.31 10.77
CA LEU A 90 21.18 9.28 10.41
C LEU A 90 21.91 10.53 10.91
N LYS A 91 21.31 11.72 10.76
CA LYS A 91 21.88 12.98 11.24
C LYS A 91 21.92 13.06 12.77
N THR A 92 20.93 12.49 13.46
CA THR A 92 20.82 12.57 14.93
C THR A 92 21.35 11.33 15.66
N LYS A 93 21.97 10.37 14.94
CA LYS A 93 22.42 9.06 15.47
C LYS A 93 21.34 8.30 16.28
N HIS A 94 20.06 8.59 16.06
CA HIS A 94 18.95 7.90 16.69
C HIS A 94 18.56 6.65 15.89
N ALA A 95 17.74 5.79 16.51
CA ALA A 95 17.26 4.57 15.87
C ALA A 95 16.55 4.90 14.54
N THR A 96 16.96 4.22 13.47
CA THR A 96 16.36 4.40 12.15
C THR A 96 14.91 3.90 12.16
N PRO A 97 13.97 4.63 11.53
CA PRO A 97 12.61 4.15 11.34
C PRO A 97 12.65 2.91 10.44
N LYS A 98 12.22 1.77 10.98
CA LYS A 98 12.25 0.46 10.30
C LYS A 98 11.04 0.22 9.38
N TYR A 99 10.20 1.25 9.19
CA TYR A 99 8.83 1.10 8.69
C TYR A 99 8.57 2.06 7.52
N GLY A 100 8.72 1.58 6.28
CA GLY A 100 8.26 2.25 5.06
C GLY A 100 6.81 1.90 4.70
N LEU A 101 6.39 2.21 3.48
CA LEU A 101 5.04 1.92 2.96
C LEU A 101 4.66 0.43 3.08
N ILE A 102 5.64 -0.47 2.98
CA ILE A 102 5.47 -1.92 3.15
C ILE A 102 4.93 -2.28 4.54
N TYR A 103 5.15 -1.47 5.58
CA TYR A 103 4.67 -1.77 6.93
C TYR A 103 3.13 -1.84 7.03
N HIS A 104 2.42 -1.18 6.11
CA HIS A 104 0.97 -1.24 6.01
C HIS A 104 0.45 -2.47 5.25
N ALA A 105 1.33 -3.36 4.80
CA ALA A 105 0.92 -4.62 4.21
C ALA A 105 0.19 -5.49 5.25
N SER A 106 -0.89 -6.15 4.81
CA SER A 106 -1.73 -7.00 5.67
C SER A 106 -0.90 -8.07 6.42
N LEU A 107 0.11 -8.65 5.75
CA LEU A 107 1.01 -9.66 6.34
C LEU A 107 1.80 -9.15 7.56
N ILE A 108 2.22 -7.88 7.56
CA ILE A 108 2.99 -7.30 8.66
C ILE A 108 2.06 -6.77 9.76
N GLY A 109 0.88 -6.27 9.38
CA GLY A 109 -0.17 -5.88 10.32
C GLY A 109 -0.59 -7.01 11.26
N GLN A 110 -0.69 -8.23 10.72
CA GLN A 110 -1.08 -9.44 11.47
C GLN A 110 0.06 -10.07 12.30
N ALA A 111 1.32 -9.69 12.07
CA ALA A 111 2.46 -10.29 12.76
C ALA A 111 2.69 -9.68 14.15
N ALA A 112 3.21 -10.50 15.09
CA ALA A 112 3.57 -10.01 16.41
C ALA A 112 4.70 -8.96 16.36
N PRO A 113 4.70 -7.92 17.22
CA PRO A 113 5.65 -6.79 17.16
C PRO A 113 7.12 -7.20 17.10
N LYS A 114 7.49 -8.29 17.78
CA LYS A 114 8.85 -8.86 17.81
C LYS A 114 9.33 -9.33 16.43
N HIS A 115 8.43 -9.86 15.60
CA HIS A 115 8.77 -10.45 14.29
C HIS A 115 8.53 -9.48 13.12
N LYS A 116 7.83 -8.36 13.34
CA LYS A 116 7.51 -7.37 12.27
C LYS A 116 8.74 -6.90 11.50
N GLY A 117 9.87 -6.69 12.17
CA GLY A 117 11.12 -6.27 11.51
C GLY A 117 11.72 -7.35 10.59
N LYS A 118 11.73 -8.61 11.04
CA LYS A 118 12.25 -9.75 10.25
C LYS A 118 11.36 -10.00 9.03
N ILE A 119 10.03 -9.98 9.24
CA ILE A 119 9.04 -10.18 8.18
C ILE A 119 9.08 -9.02 7.18
N SER A 120 9.19 -7.77 7.63
CA SER A 120 9.31 -6.60 6.74
C SER A 120 10.51 -6.70 5.80
N ARG A 121 11.68 -7.10 6.31
CA ARG A 121 12.87 -7.30 5.49
C ARG A 121 12.71 -8.45 4.48
N SER A 122 12.15 -9.57 4.93
CA SER A 122 11.90 -10.73 4.06
C SER A 122 10.89 -10.39 2.96
N LEU A 123 9.79 -9.72 3.32
CA LEU A 123 8.75 -9.29 2.40
C LEU A 123 9.30 -8.29 1.37
N ALA A 124 10.11 -7.31 1.78
CA ALA A 124 10.70 -6.35 0.85
C ALA A 124 11.65 -7.01 -0.16
N ALA A 125 12.46 -7.98 0.27
CA ALA A 125 13.32 -8.74 -0.63
C ALA A 125 12.52 -9.57 -1.64
N LYS A 126 11.45 -10.23 -1.20
CA LYS A 126 10.57 -11.02 -2.07
C LYS A 126 9.72 -10.14 -2.99
N ALA A 127 9.24 -9.00 -2.50
CA ALA A 127 8.52 -8.01 -3.29
C ALA A 127 9.41 -7.45 -4.40
N ALA A 128 10.67 -7.10 -4.12
CA ALA A 128 11.60 -6.62 -5.15
C ALA A 128 11.80 -7.66 -6.28
N LEU A 129 11.84 -8.95 -5.95
CA LEU A 129 11.95 -10.02 -6.93
C LEU A 129 10.65 -10.20 -7.74
N ALA A 130 9.49 -10.14 -7.08
CA ALA A 130 8.19 -10.17 -7.74
C ALA A 130 7.98 -8.97 -8.68
N ILE A 131 8.39 -7.76 -8.27
CA ILE A 131 8.32 -6.55 -9.10
C ILE A 131 9.15 -6.70 -10.37
N ARG A 132 10.35 -7.30 -10.27
CA ARG A 132 11.19 -7.56 -11.44
C ARG A 132 10.55 -8.55 -12.40
N TYR A 133 9.91 -9.58 -11.85
CA TYR A 133 9.17 -10.55 -12.65
C TYR A 133 7.95 -9.90 -13.32
N ASP A 134 7.17 -9.11 -12.60
CA ASP A 134 6.02 -8.37 -13.17
C ASP A 134 6.45 -7.33 -14.21
N ALA A 135 7.63 -6.72 -14.07
CA ALA A 135 8.12 -5.67 -14.98
C ALA A 135 8.78 -6.21 -16.26
N LEU A 136 9.39 -7.40 -16.19
CA LEU A 136 10.24 -7.97 -17.26
C LEU A 136 9.72 -9.31 -17.79
N GLY A 137 8.78 -9.95 -17.10
CA GLY A 137 8.22 -11.24 -17.47
C GLY A 137 7.09 -11.09 -18.47
N ASP A 138 7.02 -12.03 -19.42
CA ASP A 138 5.97 -12.08 -20.45
C ASP A 138 4.72 -12.86 -20.00
N SER A 139 4.72 -13.49 -18.83
CA SER A 139 3.62 -14.32 -18.34
C SER A 139 2.86 -13.65 -17.20
N PRO A 140 1.52 -13.52 -17.29
CA PRO A 140 0.68 -12.89 -16.26
C PRO A 140 0.38 -13.85 -15.09
N ASP A 141 1.33 -14.73 -14.74
CA ASP A 141 1.13 -15.75 -13.71
C ASP A 141 1.40 -15.18 -12.31
N ASN A 142 0.45 -15.38 -11.39
CA ASN A 142 0.54 -14.96 -9.98
C ASN A 142 1.18 -16.05 -9.08
N THR A 143 1.59 -17.17 -9.67
CA THR A 143 2.10 -18.37 -8.97
C THR A 143 3.31 -18.02 -8.09
N MET A 144 4.22 -17.23 -8.64
CA MET A 144 5.41 -16.74 -7.95
C MET A 144 5.07 -15.86 -6.74
N GLY A 145 4.08 -14.97 -6.87
CA GLY A 145 3.58 -14.14 -5.79
C GLY A 145 2.98 -14.95 -4.64
N LEU A 146 2.15 -15.95 -4.99
CA LEU A 146 1.49 -16.85 -4.03
C LEU A 146 2.50 -17.73 -3.28
N GLU A 147 3.45 -18.34 -3.98
CA GLU A 147 4.50 -19.13 -3.34
C GLU A 147 5.37 -18.28 -2.40
N ASN A 148 5.78 -17.11 -2.86
CA ASN A 148 6.61 -16.23 -2.03
C ASN A 148 5.83 -15.70 -0.83
N ARG A 149 4.51 -15.49 -0.96
CA ARG A 149 3.64 -15.18 0.16
C ARG A 149 3.63 -16.32 1.19
N ALA A 150 3.47 -17.56 0.74
CA ALA A 150 3.52 -18.73 1.62
C ALA A 150 4.89 -18.86 2.32
N LYS A 151 5.99 -18.62 1.61
CA LYS A 151 7.35 -18.62 2.17
C LYS A 151 7.58 -17.50 3.19
N VAL A 152 6.97 -16.32 3.04
CA VAL A 152 7.05 -15.24 4.05
C VAL A 152 6.19 -15.58 5.26
N ILE A 153 5.05 -16.25 5.06
CA ILE A 153 4.19 -16.73 6.16
C ILE A 153 4.86 -17.87 6.92
N SER A 154 5.65 -18.74 6.28
CA SER A 154 6.34 -19.84 6.98
C SER A 154 7.49 -19.36 7.88
N VAL A 155 8.01 -18.15 7.66
CA VAL A 155 8.99 -17.48 8.57
C VAL A 155 8.36 -17.06 9.92
N ARG A 156 7.07 -17.36 10.13
CA ARG A 156 6.27 -17.09 11.34
C ARG A 156 6.54 -18.06 12.50
N ILE A 157 7.54 -18.94 12.36
CA ILE A 157 8.07 -19.85 13.40
C ILE A 157 9.57 -19.53 13.57
#